data_AF-A0A5B0QF22-F1
#
_entry.id   AF-A0A5B0QF22-F1
#
_cell.length_a   1.000
_cell.length_b   1.000
_cell.length_c   1.000
_cell.angle_alpha   90.00
_cell.angle_beta   90.00
_cell.angle_gamma   90.00
#
_symmetry.space_group_name_H-M   'P 1'
#
loop_
_entity.id
_entity.type
_entity.pdbx_description
1 polymer ?
#
loop_
_entity_poly.entity_id
_entity_poly.type
_entity_poly.pdbx_seq_one_letter_code
_entity_poly.pdbx_strand_id
1 'polypeptide(L)'
;MHVLPIILFECNSDNNAIHIPSHIFLSLFHYIGLRDIRQLASLTFTTTRQSILGQLMAGSLSLILLCLQVVSTVLGNSDPSAQIHRRSPQKPSKPPVSNTKANAKPVPFGFGSKVTGGGNAAPQTPKDPAELEAWLNDPAPRVILISKTYDFTSPNITKTSGCQPFKSCSNGKNVQQAMNYNNWCTQVEKSTSKVLVSLDASPLNPIMVAGHKTLLGVGKSAIIKGKGLSLIHVENVIIQNIHITWLNPHLVWGGDALMMYGAKNVWIDHCTFSSIGRQMIVAGGTSPGEGNSGITISNNFFSGKTKWSARCQNRHYWTAFFSGVDDQITMARNCIDFTSGRSPKTGGSGSPKVLLHYYNNMHTNTIGATFEVGAGSNVLAEGNVFHNVKMQDNSDLTTQDGGKAYVPFKTKEANQCKSILGRPCISNLMIQSSKYNFPLDTQALATCKAYPDVTKANVLPASSIKSGVPGGCGVGFM
;
A
#
# COMPACT_ATOMS: atom_id res chain seq x y z
N MET A 1 29.23 1.84 17.38
CA MET A 1 28.65 0.51 17.71
C MET A 1 28.63 -0.27 16.41
N HIS A 2 29.63 -1.13 16.18
CA HIS A 2 29.83 -1.81 14.90
C HIS A 2 28.98 -3.09 14.83
N VAL A 3 28.23 -3.24 13.73
CA VAL A 3 27.33 -4.36 13.47
C VAL A 3 28.14 -5.51 12.88
N LEU A 4 28.15 -6.67 13.55
CA LEU A 4 28.62 -7.94 12.98
C LEU A 4 27.72 -8.36 11.81
N PRO A 5 28.25 -8.94 10.73
CA PRO A 5 27.42 -9.62 9.74
C PRO A 5 26.91 -10.94 10.32
N ILE A 6 25.58 -11.11 10.33
CA ILE A 6 24.92 -12.39 10.58
C ILE A 6 25.14 -13.25 9.33
N ILE A 7 25.89 -14.36 9.47
CA ILE A 7 26.01 -15.38 8.44
C ILE A 7 24.92 -16.42 8.69
N LEU A 8 23.97 -16.52 7.75
CA LEU A 8 22.94 -17.57 7.72
C LEU A 8 23.56 -18.87 7.15
N PHE A 9 23.43 -19.97 7.88
CA PHE A 9 23.64 -21.31 7.35
C PHE A 9 22.27 -21.92 7.01
N GLU A 10 22.09 -22.37 5.77
CA GLU A 10 21.00 -23.27 5.40
C GLU A 10 21.40 -24.71 5.74
N CYS A 11 20.63 -25.37 6.61
CA CYS A 11 20.66 -26.81 6.77
C CYS A 11 19.70 -27.41 5.74
N ASN A 12 20.21 -28.13 4.76
CA ASN A 12 19.38 -28.96 3.89
C ASN A 12 19.41 -30.40 4.42
N SER A 13 18.22 -30.99 4.61
CA SER A 13 18.08 -32.41 4.95
C SER A 13 18.44 -33.24 3.73
N ASP A 14 19.68 -33.72 3.68
CA ASP A 14 20.09 -35.05 3.20
C ASP A 14 21.59 -35.02 2.89
N ASN A 15 22.32 -35.91 3.57
CA ASN A 15 23.77 -36.18 3.54
C ASN A 15 24.67 -35.36 4.48
N ASN A 16 25.22 -36.06 5.49
CA ASN A 16 26.25 -35.61 6.42
C ASN A 16 27.62 -35.42 5.72
N ALA A 17 27.80 -34.32 4.99
CA ALA A 17 29.13 -33.78 4.67
C ALA A 17 29.04 -32.28 4.33
N ILE A 18 29.82 -31.45 5.02
CA ILE A 18 29.93 -30.01 4.77
C ILE A 18 31.08 -29.78 3.78
N HIS A 19 30.78 -29.24 2.59
CA HIS A 19 31.79 -28.82 1.62
C HIS A 19 32.00 -27.30 1.74
N ILE A 20 33.19 -26.88 2.17
CA ILE A 20 33.55 -25.45 2.32
C ILE A 20 34.31 -24.99 1.06
N PRO A 21 33.90 -23.92 0.37
CA PRO A 21 34.65 -23.35 -0.75
C PRO A 21 35.99 -22.74 -0.30
N SER A 22 37.06 -22.97 -1.06
CA SER A 22 38.45 -22.58 -0.75
C SER A 22 38.68 -21.07 -0.57
N HIS A 23 37.74 -20.22 -0.96
CA HIS A 23 37.84 -18.76 -0.80
C HIS A 23 37.48 -18.27 0.61
N ILE A 24 36.84 -19.09 1.44
CA ILE A 24 36.47 -18.75 2.83
C ILE A 24 37.65 -19.02 3.80
N PHE A 25 38.64 -19.81 3.39
CA PHE A 25 39.80 -20.14 4.24
C PHE A 25 40.79 -18.99 4.44
N LEU A 26 40.83 -17.99 3.55
CA LEU A 26 41.77 -16.86 3.68
C LEU A 26 41.29 -15.77 4.65
N SER A 27 39.99 -15.71 4.95
CA SER A 27 39.41 -14.63 5.76
C SER A 27 39.52 -14.88 7.27
N LEU A 28 39.66 -16.14 7.70
CA LEU A 28 39.77 -16.49 9.12
C LEU A 28 41.19 -16.33 9.69
N PHE A 29 42.23 -16.45 8.84
CA PHE A 29 43.63 -16.34 9.28
C PHE A 29 44.07 -14.92 9.64
N HIS A 30 43.37 -13.89 9.14
CA HIS A 30 43.71 -12.49 9.42
C HIS A 30 43.01 -11.92 10.66
N TYR A 31 42.02 -12.61 11.24
CA TYR A 31 41.20 -12.04 12.31
C TYR A 31 41.46 -12.63 13.71
N ILE A 32 42.18 -13.76 13.79
CA ILE A 32 42.55 -14.38 15.06
C ILE A 32 44.03 -14.72 14.99
N GLY A 33 44.88 -13.90 15.62
CA GLY A 33 46.33 -14.08 15.66
C GLY A 33 46.75 -15.30 16.48
N LEU A 34 46.52 -16.51 15.98
CA LEU A 34 46.97 -17.77 16.55
C LEU A 34 47.99 -18.43 15.62
N ARG A 35 49.19 -18.67 16.14
CA ARG A 35 50.29 -19.36 15.46
C ARG A 35 50.39 -20.82 15.93
N ASP A 36 49.41 -21.70 15.64
CA ASP A 36 49.65 -23.17 15.48
C ASP A 36 48.37 -24.00 15.21
N ILE A 37 48.49 -25.12 14.48
CA ILE A 37 47.38 -25.98 13.98
C ILE A 37 47.26 -27.31 14.79
N ARG A 38 47.41 -27.32 16.12
CA ARG A 38 47.39 -28.60 16.88
C ARG A 38 46.45 -28.75 18.08
N GLN A 39 45.41 -27.93 18.24
CA GLN A 39 44.42 -28.15 19.31
C GLN A 39 42.96 -27.95 18.88
N LEU A 40 42.47 -28.79 17.98
CA LEU A 40 41.04 -28.93 17.69
C LEU A 40 40.63 -30.39 17.91
N ALA A 41 40.51 -30.78 19.17
CA ALA A 41 39.77 -31.95 19.61
C ALA A 41 39.25 -31.68 21.03
N SER A 42 37.96 -31.94 21.24
CA SER A 42 37.17 -31.69 22.47
C SER A 42 36.61 -30.26 22.61
N LEU A 43 35.34 -30.09 22.24
CA LEU A 43 34.32 -29.48 23.12
C LEU A 43 32.94 -29.69 22.48
N THR A 44 32.23 -30.72 22.93
CA THR A 44 30.78 -30.91 22.78
C THR A 44 30.11 -30.31 24.01
N PHE A 45 29.12 -29.42 23.85
CA PHE A 45 28.19 -29.08 24.93
C PHE A 45 26.76 -28.91 24.43
N THR A 46 25.90 -29.80 24.94
CA THR A 46 24.45 -29.70 25.04
C THR A 46 24.07 -28.67 26.10
N THR A 47 22.97 -27.91 25.92
CA THR A 47 22.27 -27.32 27.07
C THR A 47 20.81 -26.98 26.79
N THR A 48 19.97 -27.43 27.73
CA THR A 48 18.51 -27.34 27.79
C THR A 48 18.08 -26.14 28.65
N ARG A 49 16.80 -25.79 28.49
CA ARG A 49 16.04 -24.68 29.11
C ARG A 49 15.87 -24.83 30.63
N GLN A 50 16.57 -24.04 31.44
CA GLN A 50 16.17 -23.53 32.78
C GLN A 50 17.31 -22.71 33.41
N SER A 51 16.95 -21.77 34.29
CA SER A 51 17.79 -20.87 35.10
C SER A 51 18.26 -19.54 34.48
N ILE A 52 17.41 -18.50 34.54
CA ILE A 52 17.80 -17.16 35.04
C ILE A 52 16.55 -16.55 35.69
N LEU A 53 16.27 -16.97 36.92
CA LEU A 53 15.44 -16.23 37.87
C LEU A 53 16.29 -16.16 39.14
N GLY A 54 16.92 -15.02 39.38
CA GLY A 54 17.77 -14.81 40.56
C GLY A 54 19.08 -14.13 40.23
N GLN A 55 19.03 -12.81 40.02
CA GLN A 55 20.04 -11.82 40.42
C GLN A 55 19.68 -10.48 39.77
N LEU A 56 18.96 -9.62 40.51
CA LEU A 56 19.00 -8.14 40.46
C LEU A 56 17.84 -7.60 41.31
N MET A 57 18.00 -7.72 42.63
CA MET A 57 17.28 -6.95 43.66
C MET A 57 18.34 -6.55 44.68
N ALA A 58 18.76 -5.29 44.67
CA ALA A 58 19.30 -4.56 45.82
C ALA A 58 19.69 -3.13 45.39
N GLY A 59 19.05 -2.09 45.95
CA GLY A 59 19.47 -0.71 45.70
C GLY A 59 18.51 0.42 46.07
N SER A 60 17.94 0.38 47.28
CA SER A 60 17.53 1.54 48.12
C SER A 60 16.57 2.64 47.60
N LEU A 61 15.37 2.64 48.19
CA LEU A 61 14.51 3.77 48.54
C LEU A 61 15.25 4.89 49.31
N SER A 62 14.89 6.17 49.10
CA SER A 62 14.16 7.03 50.08
C SER A 62 14.26 8.54 49.78
N LEU A 63 13.09 9.22 49.81
CA LEU A 63 12.73 10.62 50.22
C LEU A 63 11.64 11.18 49.27
N ILE A 64 10.34 11.24 49.62
CA ILE A 64 9.64 12.20 50.52
C ILE A 64 9.61 13.62 49.89
N LEU A 65 8.51 14.37 49.61
CA LEU A 65 7.13 14.51 50.14
C LEU A 65 6.26 15.35 49.14
N LEU A 66 4.92 15.16 49.15
CA LEU A 66 3.75 16.11 49.07
C LEU A 66 3.82 17.48 48.30
N CYS A 67 2.78 18.13 47.75
CA CYS A 67 1.31 17.99 47.64
C CYS A 67 0.69 19.16 46.82
N LEU A 68 -0.58 18.99 46.42
CA LEU A 68 -1.70 19.98 46.36
C LEU A 68 -2.02 20.84 45.11
N GLN A 69 -3.35 20.95 44.92
CA GLN A 69 -4.18 21.46 43.83
C GLN A 69 -4.44 22.97 43.92
N VAL A 70 -4.84 23.62 42.81
CA VAL A 70 -5.82 24.74 42.81
C VAL A 70 -6.68 24.70 41.54
N VAL A 71 -8.00 24.83 41.74
CA VAL A 71 -9.08 25.05 40.76
C VAL A 71 -9.28 26.55 40.55
N SER A 72 -9.65 27.00 39.34
CA SER A 72 -10.52 28.18 39.18
C SER A 72 -11.30 28.14 37.86
N THR A 73 -12.62 28.19 38.01
CA THR A 73 -13.66 28.47 37.01
C THR A 73 -13.99 29.97 37.01
N VAL A 74 -14.22 30.60 35.85
CA VAL A 74 -15.13 31.75 35.73
C VAL A 74 -15.90 31.68 34.41
N LEU A 75 -17.21 31.91 34.56
CA LEU A 75 -18.30 31.93 33.59
C LEU A 75 -18.34 33.23 32.75
N GLY A 76 -18.99 33.17 31.60
CA GLY A 76 -19.41 34.37 30.85
C GLY A 76 -20.47 34.02 29.79
N ASN A 77 -21.73 34.21 30.16
CA ASN A 77 -22.95 33.97 29.37
C ASN A 77 -23.26 35.10 28.36
N SER A 78 -24.09 34.72 27.38
CA SER A 78 -25.22 35.45 26.77
C SER A 78 -24.99 36.62 25.77
N ASP A 79 -25.15 36.30 24.47
CA ASP A 79 -26.32 36.57 23.60
C ASP A 79 -26.79 38.05 23.35
N PRO A 80 -27.80 38.32 22.49
CA PRO A 80 -27.70 38.62 21.06
C PRO A 80 -28.18 40.04 20.69
N SER A 81 -27.94 40.52 19.46
CA SER A 81 -28.83 41.53 18.84
C SER A 81 -28.75 41.54 17.32
N ALA A 82 -29.90 41.26 16.73
CA ALA A 82 -30.23 41.45 15.33
C ALA A 82 -30.57 42.93 15.07
N GLN A 83 -30.20 43.44 13.89
CA GLN A 83 -30.92 44.54 13.28
C GLN A 83 -31.32 44.22 11.84
N ILE A 84 -32.60 44.49 11.60
CA ILE A 84 -33.38 44.29 10.40
C ILE A 84 -33.28 45.56 9.55
N HIS A 85 -32.92 45.45 8.27
CA HIS A 85 -33.33 46.44 7.26
C HIS A 85 -33.90 45.77 6.00
N ARG A 86 -34.96 46.40 5.51
CA ARG A 86 -35.94 45.93 4.52
C ARG A 86 -35.40 45.91 3.08
N ARG A 87 -36.04 45.03 2.31
CA ARG A 87 -35.87 44.63 0.90
C ARG A 87 -36.11 45.73 -0.14
N SER A 88 -35.49 45.55 -1.32
CA SER A 88 -36.14 45.62 -2.64
C SER A 88 -35.40 44.73 -3.68
N PRO A 89 -36.05 44.30 -4.79
CA PRO A 89 -35.89 42.94 -5.33
C PRO A 89 -34.90 42.81 -6.51
N GLN A 90 -34.11 41.73 -6.55
CA GLN A 90 -33.33 41.29 -7.71
C GLN A 90 -33.45 39.77 -7.95
N LYS A 91 -33.40 39.42 -9.25
CA LYS A 91 -33.55 38.12 -9.94
C LYS A 91 -33.07 36.85 -9.19
N PRO A 92 -33.63 35.66 -9.50
CA PRO A 92 -33.30 34.41 -8.79
C PRO A 92 -31.86 33.97 -9.08
N SER A 93 -30.94 34.30 -8.19
CA SER A 93 -29.61 33.70 -8.12
C SER A 93 -29.72 32.32 -7.45
N LYS A 94 -29.10 31.31 -8.07
CA LYS A 94 -28.79 30.01 -7.47
C LYS A 94 -28.38 30.18 -5.99
N PRO A 95 -28.89 29.37 -5.05
CA PRO A 95 -28.49 29.50 -3.67
C PRO A 95 -26.97 29.32 -3.56
N PRO A 96 -26.25 30.22 -2.87
CA PRO A 96 -24.87 29.97 -2.51
C PRO A 96 -24.91 28.77 -1.57
N VAL A 97 -24.31 27.65 -1.99
CA VAL A 97 -23.95 26.60 -1.05
C VAL A 97 -22.97 27.26 -0.09
N SER A 98 -23.40 27.51 1.14
CA SER A 98 -22.50 27.96 2.19
C SER A 98 -21.51 26.83 2.46
N ASN A 99 -20.36 26.90 1.81
CA ASN A 99 -19.18 26.11 2.18
C ASN A 99 -18.61 26.70 3.48
N THR A 100 -19.35 26.49 4.56
CA THR A 100 -18.84 26.58 5.92
C THR A 100 -18.81 25.17 6.48
N LYS A 101 -17.91 24.35 5.94
CA LYS A 101 -17.26 23.31 6.73
C LYS A 101 -15.79 23.67 6.78
N ALA A 102 -15.34 23.99 7.98
CA ALA A 102 -13.98 24.34 8.32
C ALA A 102 -12.97 23.38 7.67
N ASN A 103 -11.81 23.94 7.30
CA ASN A 103 -10.57 23.26 6.91
C ASN A 103 -10.07 22.30 8.01
N ALA A 104 -10.83 21.25 8.33
CA ALA A 104 -10.37 20.21 9.23
C ALA A 104 -9.33 19.37 8.47
N LYS A 105 -8.11 19.33 9.01
CA LYS A 105 -7.04 18.47 8.49
C LYS A 105 -7.58 17.04 8.34
N PRO A 106 -7.37 16.37 7.19
CA PRO A 106 -7.76 14.98 7.02
C PRO A 106 -7.21 14.12 8.18
N VAL A 107 -8.05 13.23 8.72
CA VAL A 107 -7.70 12.35 9.84
C VAL A 107 -7.60 10.89 9.35
N PRO A 108 -6.54 10.15 9.73
CA PRO A 108 -6.46 8.73 9.43
C PRO A 108 -7.64 7.95 10.02
N PHE A 109 -8.05 6.87 9.35
CA PHE A 109 -9.18 6.03 9.75
C PHE A 109 -8.95 4.59 9.30
N GLY A 110 -9.87 3.68 9.62
CA GLY A 110 -9.73 2.25 9.33
C GLY A 110 -8.53 1.67 10.08
N PHE A 111 -7.92 0.62 9.54
CA PHE A 111 -6.77 -0.02 10.18
C PHE A 111 -5.60 0.96 10.44
N GLY A 112 -5.36 1.91 9.54
CA GLY A 112 -4.34 2.95 9.69
C GLY A 112 -4.73 4.14 10.59
N SER A 113 -5.80 4.05 11.37
CA SER A 113 -6.31 5.15 12.21
C SER A 113 -5.33 5.70 13.24
N LYS A 114 -4.32 4.92 13.63
CA LYS A 114 -3.34 5.28 14.68
C LYS A 114 -2.09 6.01 14.18
N VAL A 115 -1.94 6.18 12.87
CA VAL A 115 -0.73 6.80 12.31
C VAL A 115 -0.63 8.29 12.68
N THR A 116 0.59 8.75 12.91
CA THR A 116 0.93 10.15 13.21
C THR A 116 2.02 10.70 12.28
N GLY A 117 2.73 9.84 11.56
CA GLY A 117 3.80 10.20 10.63
C GLY A 117 4.98 10.87 11.34
N GLY A 118 5.42 12.01 10.81
CA GLY A 118 6.43 12.87 11.43
C GLY A 118 5.94 13.65 12.65
N GLY A 119 4.67 13.49 13.04
CA GLY A 119 4.09 14.13 14.21
C GLY A 119 4.13 15.66 14.12
N ASN A 120 4.74 16.29 15.13
CA ASN A 120 4.86 17.74 15.25
C ASN A 120 6.21 18.29 14.75
N ALA A 121 7.00 17.48 14.02
CA ALA A 121 8.22 17.99 13.40
C ALA A 121 7.90 19.18 12.49
N ALA A 122 8.75 20.21 12.53
CA ALA A 122 8.58 21.39 11.69
C ALA A 122 8.56 20.97 10.21
N PRO A 123 7.58 21.41 9.41
CA PRO A 123 7.55 21.09 7.98
C PRO A 123 8.77 21.64 7.25
N GLN A 124 9.41 20.81 6.42
CA GLN A 124 10.59 21.17 5.64
C GLN A 124 10.38 20.82 4.16
N THR A 125 10.89 21.66 3.27
CA THR A 125 10.83 21.44 1.82
C THR A 125 12.22 21.09 1.30
N PRO A 126 12.44 19.90 0.73
CA PRO A 126 13.71 19.58 0.11
C PRO A 126 14.04 20.52 -1.06
N LYS A 127 15.31 20.85 -1.24
CA LYS A 127 15.76 21.71 -2.34
C LYS A 127 15.81 20.95 -3.67
N ASP A 128 16.12 19.65 -3.64
CA ASP A 128 16.37 18.81 -4.82
C ASP A 128 16.03 17.33 -4.55
N PRO A 129 16.04 16.46 -5.59
CA PRO A 129 15.74 15.04 -5.43
C PRO A 129 16.69 14.29 -4.48
N ALA A 130 17.97 14.69 -4.42
CA ALA A 130 18.95 14.03 -3.56
C ALA A 130 18.67 14.30 -2.08
N GLU A 131 18.31 15.54 -1.72
CA GLU A 131 17.89 15.90 -0.37
C GLU A 131 16.57 15.24 0.02
N LEU A 132 15.61 15.12 -0.91
CA LEU A 132 14.37 14.37 -0.68
C LEU A 132 14.68 12.90 -0.36
N GLU A 133 15.50 12.22 -1.16
CA GLU A 133 15.88 10.82 -0.94
C GLU A 133 16.64 10.65 0.39
N ALA A 134 17.54 11.58 0.72
CA ALA A 134 18.26 11.56 1.99
C ALA A 134 17.32 11.70 3.21
N TRP A 135 16.40 12.67 3.20
CA TRP A 135 15.46 12.90 4.30
C TRP A 135 14.43 11.78 4.46
N LEU A 136 14.08 11.10 3.37
CA LEU A 136 13.18 9.94 3.43
C LEU A 136 13.85 8.74 4.09
N ASN A 137 15.15 8.56 3.87
CA ASN A 137 15.90 7.41 4.37
C ASN A 137 16.48 7.59 5.79
N ASP A 138 16.59 8.83 6.27
CA ASP A 138 17.17 9.08 7.59
C ASP A 138 16.26 8.63 8.76
N PRO A 139 16.80 8.40 9.96
CA PRO A 139 16.00 7.92 11.09
C PRO A 139 15.18 9.01 11.79
N ALA A 140 15.32 10.29 11.41
CA ALA A 140 14.68 11.39 12.13
C ALA A 140 13.19 11.48 11.80
N PRO A 141 12.29 11.74 12.77
CA PRO A 141 10.90 12.07 12.46
C PRO A 141 10.83 13.34 11.61
N ARG A 142 10.10 13.30 10.48
CA ARG A 142 10.03 14.44 9.55
C ARG A 142 8.66 14.67 8.94
N VAL A 143 8.32 15.94 8.77
CA VAL A 143 7.24 16.39 7.88
C VAL A 143 7.89 17.02 6.64
N ILE A 144 7.82 16.31 5.52
CA ILE A 144 8.49 16.64 4.26
C ILE A 144 7.45 17.15 3.27
N LEU A 145 7.61 18.40 2.85
CA LEU A 145 6.73 19.07 1.89
C LEU A 145 7.19 18.79 0.45
N ILE A 146 6.33 18.15 -0.33
CA ILE A 146 6.56 17.94 -1.76
C ILE A 146 5.92 19.11 -2.51
N SER A 147 6.70 20.15 -2.79
CA SER A 147 6.20 21.42 -3.34
C SER A 147 6.28 21.55 -4.87
N LYS A 148 6.98 20.62 -5.52
CA LYS A 148 7.27 20.63 -6.96
C LYS A 148 7.51 19.20 -7.44
N THR A 149 7.81 19.08 -8.74
CA THR A 149 8.31 17.83 -9.29
C THR A 149 9.74 17.57 -8.82
N TYR A 150 9.94 16.43 -8.17
CA TYR A 150 11.24 15.82 -7.95
C TYR A 150 11.42 14.72 -8.99
N ASP A 151 12.19 15.01 -10.03
CA ASP A 151 12.42 14.11 -11.16
C ASP A 151 13.71 13.31 -10.94
N PHE A 152 13.56 11.99 -10.81
CA PHE A 152 14.64 11.01 -10.66
C PHE A 152 14.94 10.28 -11.97
N THR A 153 14.30 10.68 -13.09
CA THR A 153 14.57 10.03 -14.37
C THR A 153 16.02 10.24 -14.80
N SER A 154 16.64 9.17 -15.30
CA SER A 154 17.99 9.20 -15.83
C SER A 154 17.96 9.37 -17.35
N PRO A 155 18.80 10.24 -17.94
CA PRO A 155 18.98 10.26 -19.38
C PRO A 155 19.70 9.01 -19.90
N ASN A 156 20.36 8.24 -19.02
CA ASN A 156 21.12 7.05 -19.39
C ASN A 156 20.21 5.83 -19.50
N ILE A 157 19.72 5.57 -20.72
CA ILE A 157 18.91 4.39 -21.03
C ILE A 157 19.81 3.15 -21.16
N THR A 158 19.52 2.15 -20.34
CA THR A 158 20.25 0.87 -20.30
C THR A 158 19.52 -0.20 -21.11
N LYS A 159 20.26 -1.07 -21.80
CA LYS A 159 19.72 -2.28 -22.42
C LYS A 159 19.93 -3.48 -21.50
N THR A 160 18.88 -4.26 -21.27
CA THR A 160 18.94 -5.49 -20.46
C THR A 160 18.15 -6.62 -21.11
N SER A 161 18.30 -7.84 -20.59
CA SER A 161 17.54 -9.00 -21.04
C SER A 161 16.06 -8.86 -20.68
N GLY A 162 15.19 -9.24 -21.61
CA GLY A 162 13.74 -9.24 -21.46
C GLY A 162 13.05 -10.23 -22.41
N CYS A 163 11.74 -10.11 -22.50
CA CYS A 163 10.87 -10.96 -23.33
C CYS A 163 9.59 -10.23 -23.74
N GLN A 164 8.79 -10.87 -24.61
CA GLN A 164 7.57 -10.32 -25.20
C GLN A 164 6.36 -11.21 -24.85
N PRO A 165 5.94 -11.23 -23.57
CA PRO A 165 4.96 -12.21 -23.09
C PRO A 165 3.55 -11.96 -23.63
N PHE A 166 3.30 -10.73 -24.11
CA PHE A 166 2.02 -10.32 -24.67
C PHE A 166 2.13 -10.27 -26.19
N LYS A 167 1.18 -10.94 -26.86
CA LYS A 167 1.05 -10.92 -28.31
C LYS A 167 0.81 -9.49 -28.80
N SER A 168 1.40 -9.15 -29.95
CA SER A 168 1.13 -7.88 -30.63
C SER A 168 -0.37 -7.67 -30.86
N CYS A 169 -0.81 -6.43 -30.70
CA CYS A 169 -2.22 -6.10 -30.81
C CYS A 169 -2.65 -5.93 -32.27
N SER A 170 -3.72 -6.62 -32.69
CA SER A 170 -4.32 -6.47 -34.02
C SER A 170 -4.89 -5.07 -34.27
N ASN A 171 -5.18 -4.31 -33.21
CA ASN A 171 -5.71 -2.95 -33.27
C ASN A 171 -4.62 -1.85 -33.28
N GLY A 172 -3.34 -2.21 -33.46
CA GLY A 172 -2.22 -1.27 -33.55
C GLY A 172 -1.80 -0.62 -32.23
N LYS A 173 -2.40 -1.00 -31.08
CA LYS A 173 -1.97 -0.51 -29.76
C LYS A 173 -0.65 -1.15 -29.34
N ASN A 174 0.13 -0.43 -28.53
CA ASN A 174 1.37 -0.99 -28.01
C ASN A 174 1.07 -1.93 -26.83
N VAL A 175 1.75 -3.07 -26.83
CA VAL A 175 1.85 -3.95 -25.66
C VAL A 175 3.03 -3.58 -24.79
N GLN A 176 2.97 -3.95 -23.52
CA GLN A 176 4.16 -3.96 -22.69
C GLN A 176 5.13 -5.04 -23.16
N GLN A 177 6.41 -4.88 -22.87
CA GLN A 177 7.37 -5.98 -22.82
C GLN A 177 7.65 -6.30 -21.34
N ALA A 178 8.53 -7.25 -21.04
CA ALA A 178 8.96 -7.51 -19.68
C ALA A 178 10.48 -7.51 -19.58
N MET A 179 11.01 -6.89 -18.52
CA MET A 179 12.38 -7.12 -18.09
C MET A 179 12.47 -8.53 -17.48
N ASN A 180 13.55 -9.26 -17.76
CA ASN A 180 13.77 -10.61 -17.23
C ASN A 180 14.25 -10.59 -15.77
N TYR A 181 13.46 -10.00 -14.88
CA TYR A 181 13.72 -9.98 -13.44
C TYR A 181 13.59 -11.41 -12.88
N ASN A 182 14.58 -11.89 -12.11
CA ASN A 182 14.59 -13.20 -11.47
C ASN A 182 14.15 -14.38 -12.38
N ASN A 183 14.63 -14.39 -13.63
CA ASN A 183 14.29 -15.41 -14.64
C ASN A 183 12.79 -15.52 -14.96
N TRP A 184 12.00 -14.47 -14.73
CA TRP A 184 10.56 -14.45 -14.97
C TRP A 184 10.18 -14.78 -16.42
N CYS A 185 10.97 -14.32 -17.40
CA CYS A 185 10.69 -14.61 -18.80
C CYS A 185 10.76 -16.10 -19.12
N THR A 186 11.74 -16.81 -18.55
CA THR A 186 11.87 -18.25 -18.72
C THR A 186 10.69 -19.01 -18.11
N GLN A 187 10.17 -18.53 -16.97
CA GLN A 187 9.03 -19.14 -16.30
C GLN A 187 7.72 -18.94 -17.10
N VAL A 188 7.55 -17.77 -17.72
CA VAL A 188 6.30 -17.41 -18.41
C VAL A 188 6.24 -17.88 -19.85
N GLU A 189 7.30 -17.70 -20.63
CA GLU A 189 7.27 -18.03 -22.06
C GLU A 189 7.68 -19.47 -22.35
N LYS A 190 8.18 -20.22 -21.35
CA LYS A 190 8.80 -21.56 -21.52
C LYS A 190 9.84 -21.59 -22.66
N SER A 191 10.37 -20.42 -23.01
CA SER A 191 11.27 -20.16 -24.13
C SER A 191 12.39 -19.24 -23.67
N THR A 192 13.56 -19.36 -24.31
CA THR A 192 14.79 -18.61 -24.00
C THR A 192 15.00 -17.42 -24.92
N SER A 193 14.02 -17.02 -25.74
CA SER A 193 14.14 -15.91 -26.68
C SER A 193 14.37 -14.58 -25.94
N LYS A 194 15.65 -14.24 -25.73
CA LYS A 194 16.11 -13.01 -25.08
C LYS A 194 15.91 -11.84 -26.05
N VAL A 195 14.93 -10.99 -25.77
CA VAL A 195 14.82 -9.67 -26.40
C VAL A 195 15.60 -8.68 -25.55
N LEU A 196 16.35 -7.77 -26.16
CA LEU A 196 16.93 -6.65 -25.43
C LEU A 196 15.87 -5.56 -25.25
N VAL A 197 15.61 -5.19 -24.01
CA VAL A 197 14.69 -4.11 -23.64
C VAL A 197 15.46 -2.90 -23.13
N SER A 198 15.03 -1.71 -23.51
CA SER A 198 15.61 -0.44 -23.10
C SER A 198 14.84 0.14 -21.90
N LEU A 199 15.53 0.53 -20.83
CA LEU A 199 14.92 1.08 -19.62
C LEU A 199 15.74 2.20 -18.98
N ASP A 200 15.05 3.09 -18.26
CA ASP A 200 15.65 3.92 -17.22
C ASP A 200 15.90 3.04 -15.98
N ALA A 201 17.12 3.05 -15.44
CA ALA A 201 17.47 2.22 -14.29
C ALA A 201 16.95 2.78 -12.96
N SER A 202 16.63 4.08 -12.88
CA SER A 202 16.20 4.74 -11.64
C SER A 202 15.03 4.04 -10.94
N PRO A 203 13.93 3.65 -11.62
CA PRO A 203 12.81 2.95 -11.00
C PRO A 203 13.15 1.58 -10.39
N LEU A 204 14.28 0.97 -10.75
CA LEU A 204 14.72 -0.32 -10.20
C LEU A 204 15.32 -0.19 -8.80
N ASN A 205 15.65 1.03 -8.38
CA ASN A 205 16.12 1.36 -7.04
C ASN A 205 15.14 2.35 -6.38
N PRO A 206 14.04 1.87 -5.79
CA PRO A 206 13.04 2.74 -5.16
C PRO A 206 13.62 3.47 -3.95
N ILE A 207 13.02 4.60 -3.60
CA ILE A 207 13.43 5.38 -2.42
C ILE A 207 12.99 4.62 -1.17
N MET A 208 13.95 4.27 -0.33
CA MET A 208 13.69 3.70 0.99
C MET A 208 13.13 4.78 1.91
N VAL A 209 11.93 4.55 2.45
CA VAL A 209 11.28 5.46 3.40
C VAL A 209 11.39 4.87 4.79
N ALA A 210 12.14 5.53 5.67
CA ALA A 210 12.27 5.18 7.07
C ALA A 210 10.96 5.44 7.86
N GLY A 211 10.90 4.98 9.11
CA GLY A 211 9.75 5.23 9.98
C GLY A 211 9.59 6.71 10.36
N HIS A 212 8.40 7.05 10.88
CA HIS A 212 8.06 8.38 11.39
C HIS A 212 8.16 9.50 10.35
N LYS A 213 7.64 9.25 9.15
CA LYS A 213 7.66 10.21 8.04
C LYS A 213 6.25 10.67 7.68
N THR A 214 6.12 11.95 7.37
CA THR A 214 4.97 12.50 6.66
C THR A 214 5.47 13.11 5.35
N LEU A 215 5.08 12.53 4.22
CA LEU A 215 5.23 13.14 2.90
C LEU A 215 3.93 13.86 2.60
N LEU A 216 3.96 15.18 2.50
CA LEU A 216 2.77 15.99 2.27
C LEU A 216 2.96 16.85 1.02
N GLY A 217 2.15 16.60 0.00
CA GLY A 217 2.18 17.41 -1.20
C GLY A 217 1.55 18.78 -1.03
N VAL A 218 2.16 19.80 -1.63
CA VAL A 218 1.64 21.16 -1.67
C VAL A 218 0.93 21.39 -3.00
N GLY A 219 -0.40 21.60 -2.93
CA GLY A 219 -1.22 21.87 -4.11
C GLY A 219 -1.24 20.70 -5.10
N LYS A 220 -1.15 21.03 -6.40
CA LYS A 220 -1.23 20.07 -7.52
C LYS A 220 0.13 19.70 -8.13
N SER A 221 1.20 20.36 -7.70
CA SER A 221 2.54 20.23 -8.28
C SER A 221 3.43 19.21 -7.57
N ALA A 222 2.89 18.52 -6.56
CA ALA A 222 3.61 17.56 -5.72
C ALA A 222 3.85 16.22 -6.44
N ILE A 223 4.92 16.14 -7.23
CA ILE A 223 5.18 15.00 -8.12
C ILE A 223 6.53 14.34 -7.75
N ILE A 224 6.53 13.01 -7.63
CA ILE A 224 7.73 12.18 -7.62
C ILE A 224 7.74 11.42 -8.95
N LYS A 225 8.75 11.67 -9.79
CA LYS A 225 8.83 11.11 -11.13
C LYS A 225 10.06 10.23 -11.26
N GLY A 226 9.95 9.06 -11.90
CA GLY A 226 11.11 8.21 -12.23
C GLY A 226 11.61 7.30 -11.10
N LYS A 227 11.04 7.38 -9.89
CA LYS A 227 11.27 6.42 -8.79
C LYS A 227 9.99 6.19 -8.01
N GLY A 228 9.86 4.98 -7.46
CA GLY A 228 8.83 4.62 -6.48
C GLY A 228 9.32 4.77 -5.04
N LEU A 229 8.46 4.43 -4.09
CA LEU A 229 8.75 4.40 -2.66
C LEU A 229 8.70 2.97 -2.13
N SER A 230 9.56 2.65 -1.17
CA SER A 230 9.61 1.34 -0.52
C SER A 230 9.61 1.47 1.00
N LEU A 231 8.65 0.82 1.64
CA LEU A 231 8.46 0.78 3.09
C LEU A 231 8.75 -0.65 3.55
N ILE A 232 9.98 -0.88 4.00
CA ILE A 232 10.45 -2.22 4.41
C ILE A 232 10.75 -2.21 5.91
N HIS A 233 10.01 -2.98 6.70
CA HIS A 233 10.16 -3.08 8.16
C HIS A 233 10.13 -1.72 8.88
N VAL A 234 9.29 -0.81 8.39
CA VAL A 234 9.10 0.53 8.97
C VAL A 234 7.70 0.69 9.53
N GLU A 235 7.55 1.69 10.39
CA GLU A 235 6.24 2.04 10.91
C GLU A 235 5.99 3.54 10.95
N ASN A 236 4.71 3.88 11.06
CA ASN A 236 4.23 5.23 11.30
C ASN A 236 4.57 6.20 10.15
N VAL A 237 4.00 5.94 8.97
CA VAL A 237 4.26 6.72 7.74
C VAL A 237 2.96 7.26 7.15
N ILE A 238 2.92 8.56 6.86
CA ILE A 238 1.84 9.22 6.12
C ILE A 238 2.38 9.63 4.75
N ILE A 239 1.68 9.24 3.69
CA ILE A 239 1.96 9.66 2.31
C ILE A 239 0.69 10.31 1.79
N GLN A 240 0.73 11.62 1.58
CA GLN A 240 -0.49 12.37 1.35
C GLN A 240 -0.35 13.43 0.26
N ASN A 241 -1.33 13.50 -0.64
CA ASN A 241 -1.42 14.49 -1.72
C ASN A 241 -0.21 14.50 -2.68
N ILE A 242 0.35 13.34 -3.02
CA ILE A 242 1.48 13.25 -3.97
C ILE A 242 1.11 12.46 -5.23
N HIS A 243 1.76 12.76 -6.34
CA HIS A 243 1.64 12.01 -7.58
C HIS A 243 2.94 11.25 -7.86
N ILE A 244 2.90 9.93 -7.88
CA ILE A 244 4.04 9.07 -8.28
C ILE A 244 3.84 8.61 -9.73
N THR A 245 4.82 8.87 -10.60
CA THR A 245 4.65 8.62 -12.04
C THR A 245 5.93 8.34 -12.82
N TRP A 246 5.75 7.78 -14.02
CA TRP A 246 6.78 7.57 -15.04
C TRP A 246 7.88 6.59 -14.61
N LEU A 247 7.48 5.37 -14.28
CA LEU A 247 8.39 4.29 -13.89
C LEU A 247 8.39 3.22 -15.00
N ASN A 248 9.11 3.46 -16.10
CA ASN A 248 9.19 2.57 -17.27
C ASN A 248 7.83 1.97 -17.68
N PRO A 249 6.82 2.77 -18.04
CA PRO A 249 5.45 2.30 -18.29
C PRO A 249 5.34 1.23 -19.40
N HIS A 250 6.33 1.12 -20.29
CA HIS A 250 6.39 0.13 -21.35
C HIS A 250 6.87 -1.27 -20.88
N LEU A 251 7.34 -1.42 -19.64
CA LEU A 251 7.93 -2.67 -19.15
C LEU A 251 7.28 -3.19 -17.87
N VAL A 252 6.79 -4.42 -17.92
CA VAL A 252 6.60 -5.23 -16.71
C VAL A 252 7.96 -5.43 -16.05
N TRP A 253 7.99 -5.37 -14.71
CA TRP A 253 9.21 -5.31 -13.90
C TRP A 253 10.07 -4.06 -14.12
N GLY A 254 9.57 -3.06 -14.85
CA GLY A 254 10.23 -1.78 -15.03
C GLY A 254 10.16 -0.83 -13.82
N GLY A 255 9.35 -1.16 -12.80
CA GLY A 255 9.23 -0.40 -11.55
C GLY A 255 7.82 -0.47 -10.95
N ASP A 256 7.75 -0.42 -9.62
CA ASP A 256 6.52 -0.28 -8.84
C ASP A 256 6.49 1.07 -8.13
N ALA A 257 5.32 1.67 -7.98
CA ALA A 257 5.22 3.03 -7.44
C ALA A 257 5.28 3.09 -5.91
N LEU A 258 4.65 2.14 -5.22
CA LEU A 258 4.67 2.05 -3.76
C LEU A 258 4.69 0.59 -3.30
N MET A 259 5.73 0.24 -2.55
CA MET A 259 5.98 -1.09 -2.03
C MET A 259 5.89 -1.10 -0.50
N MET A 260 5.25 -2.13 0.06
CA MET A 260 5.16 -2.36 1.49
C MET A 260 5.49 -3.81 1.83
N TYR A 261 6.49 -3.99 2.70
CA TYR A 261 6.95 -5.29 3.19
C TYR A 261 7.22 -5.16 4.69
N GLY A 262 6.36 -5.74 5.54
CA GLY A 262 6.44 -5.57 6.99
C GLY A 262 6.17 -4.15 7.49
N ALA A 263 5.40 -3.35 6.74
CA ALA A 263 5.06 -1.99 7.13
C ALA A 263 3.93 -1.95 8.18
N LYS A 264 4.00 -1.02 9.14
CA LYS A 264 2.98 -0.86 10.19
C LYS A 264 2.46 0.56 10.31
N ASN A 265 1.16 0.74 10.52
CA ASN A 265 0.53 2.04 10.72
C ASN A 265 0.87 3.02 9.57
N VAL A 266 0.35 2.74 8.39
CA VAL A 266 0.61 3.53 7.17
C VAL A 266 -0.70 4.10 6.64
N TRP A 267 -0.68 5.38 6.28
CA TRP A 267 -1.81 6.02 5.61
C TRP A 267 -1.39 6.67 4.30
N ILE A 268 -2.01 6.21 3.21
CA ILE A 268 -1.80 6.66 1.85
C ILE A 268 -3.08 7.35 1.40
N ASP A 269 -3.05 8.68 1.34
CA ASP A 269 -4.25 9.50 1.15
C ASP A 269 -4.11 10.52 0.01
N HIS A 270 -5.13 10.69 -0.82
CA HIS A 270 -5.11 11.69 -1.91
C HIS A 270 -3.90 11.59 -2.85
N CYS A 271 -3.31 10.40 -2.99
CA CYS A 271 -2.21 10.18 -3.92
C CYS A 271 -2.72 9.83 -5.31
N THR A 272 -1.96 10.22 -6.33
CA THR A 272 -2.20 9.79 -7.72
C THR A 272 -1.10 8.82 -8.16
N PHE A 273 -1.47 7.75 -8.86
CA PHE A 273 -0.52 6.81 -9.47
C PHE A 273 -0.81 6.71 -10.97
N SER A 274 0.21 6.91 -11.82
CA SER A 274 0.03 6.82 -13.28
C SER A 274 1.32 6.46 -13.99
N SER A 275 1.22 5.85 -15.17
CA SER A 275 2.40 5.54 -16.02
C SER A 275 3.48 4.75 -15.29
N ILE A 276 3.06 3.67 -14.63
CA ILE A 276 3.92 2.74 -13.89
C ILE A 276 4.10 1.47 -14.71
N GLY A 277 5.29 0.87 -14.71
CA GLY A 277 5.57 -0.34 -15.49
C GLY A 277 4.84 -1.55 -14.94
N ARG A 278 4.80 -1.70 -13.61
CA ARG A 278 4.09 -2.78 -12.92
C ARG A 278 3.16 -2.20 -11.85
N GLN A 279 3.26 -2.60 -10.58
CA GLN A 279 2.25 -2.31 -9.55
C GLN A 279 2.21 -0.83 -9.21
N MET A 280 1.01 -0.23 -9.17
CA MET A 280 0.85 1.10 -8.56
C MET A 280 1.00 1.00 -7.04
N ILE A 281 0.42 -0.02 -6.41
CA ILE A 281 0.70 -0.36 -5.02
C ILE A 281 0.88 -1.87 -4.89
N VAL A 282 1.90 -2.28 -4.15
CA VAL A 282 2.11 -3.67 -3.76
C VAL A 282 2.36 -3.79 -2.26
N ALA A 283 1.61 -4.69 -1.61
CA ALA A 283 1.89 -5.15 -0.27
C ALA A 283 2.25 -6.63 -0.37
N GLY A 284 3.41 -7.01 0.14
CA GLY A 284 3.87 -8.39 0.08
C GLY A 284 4.64 -8.78 1.32
N GLY A 285 5.45 -9.83 1.15
CA GLY A 285 6.20 -10.46 2.22
C GLY A 285 5.95 -11.96 2.18
N THR A 286 7.01 -12.74 2.30
CA THR A 286 6.95 -14.22 2.37
C THR A 286 7.53 -14.75 3.67
N SER A 287 8.24 -13.91 4.42
CA SER A 287 8.92 -14.28 5.66
C SER A 287 8.10 -13.86 6.88
N PRO A 288 8.22 -14.59 8.01
CA PRO A 288 7.68 -14.13 9.29
C PRO A 288 8.15 -12.71 9.61
N GLY A 289 7.23 -11.84 10.01
CA GLY A 289 7.53 -10.42 10.29
C GLY A 289 7.38 -9.46 9.09
N GLU A 290 7.10 -9.97 7.89
CA GLU A 290 6.82 -9.14 6.71
C GLU A 290 5.32 -8.84 6.50
N GLY A 291 4.44 -9.24 7.43
CA GLY A 291 3.01 -8.89 7.38
C GLY A 291 2.77 -7.39 7.57
N ASN A 292 1.91 -6.79 6.75
CA ASN A 292 1.63 -5.36 6.78
C ASN A 292 0.38 -5.06 7.63
N SER A 293 0.51 -4.30 8.72
CA SER A 293 -0.61 -4.09 9.65
C SER A 293 -0.94 -2.62 9.84
N GLY A 294 -2.21 -2.29 10.07
CA GLY A 294 -2.61 -0.90 10.25
C GLY A 294 -2.47 -0.08 8.96
N ILE A 295 -2.89 -0.60 7.80
CA ILE A 295 -2.74 0.07 6.51
C ILE A 295 -4.07 0.68 6.07
N THR A 296 -4.08 1.96 5.71
CA THR A 296 -5.21 2.62 5.06
C THR A 296 -4.79 3.26 3.73
N ILE A 297 -5.49 2.90 2.66
CA ILE A 297 -5.32 3.43 1.30
C ILE A 297 -6.62 4.14 0.94
N SER A 298 -6.63 5.48 0.99
CA SER A 298 -7.85 6.27 0.83
C SER A 298 -7.80 7.45 -0.11
N ASN A 299 -8.94 7.76 -0.73
CA ASN A 299 -9.07 8.97 -1.58
C ASN A 299 -8.01 9.04 -2.69
N ASN A 300 -7.41 7.92 -3.09
CA ASN A 300 -6.35 7.91 -4.10
C ASN A 300 -6.94 7.81 -5.51
N PHE A 301 -6.20 8.30 -6.49
CA PHE A 301 -6.51 8.13 -7.89
C PHE A 301 -5.54 7.16 -8.56
N PHE A 302 -6.04 5.98 -8.93
CA PHE A 302 -5.33 5.00 -9.73
C PHE A 302 -5.65 5.26 -11.21
N SER A 303 -4.77 6.01 -11.88
CA SER A 303 -4.95 6.38 -13.28
C SER A 303 -4.31 5.34 -14.20
N GLY A 304 -5.14 4.40 -14.66
CA GLY A 304 -4.71 3.28 -15.50
C GLY A 304 -4.54 3.61 -16.98
N LYS A 305 -4.76 4.85 -17.42
CA LYS A 305 -4.57 5.23 -18.82
C LYS A 305 -3.08 5.11 -19.19
N THR A 306 -2.78 4.22 -20.14
CA THR A 306 -1.41 3.94 -20.57
C THR A 306 -1.33 3.74 -22.08
N LYS A 307 -0.17 4.04 -22.67
CA LYS A 307 0.12 3.71 -24.08
C LYS A 307 0.54 2.26 -24.27
N TRP A 308 0.99 1.59 -23.20
CA TRP A 308 1.47 0.20 -23.22
C TRP A 308 0.65 -0.62 -22.25
N SER A 309 -0.10 -1.59 -22.78
CA SER A 309 -1.03 -2.41 -22.00
C SER A 309 -0.74 -3.88 -22.21
N ALA A 310 -0.76 -4.67 -21.13
CA ALA A 310 -0.68 -6.13 -21.21
C ALA A 310 -1.86 -6.77 -21.97
N ARG A 311 -2.95 -6.00 -22.20
CA ARG A 311 -4.21 -6.51 -22.76
C ARG A 311 -4.73 -5.71 -23.95
N CYS A 312 -3.87 -5.02 -24.69
CA CYS A 312 -4.21 -4.37 -25.96
C CYS A 312 -5.36 -3.35 -25.92
N GLN A 313 -5.49 -2.60 -24.82
CA GLN A 313 -6.64 -1.74 -24.60
C GLN A 313 -6.35 -0.38 -23.97
N ASN A 314 -5.07 0.02 -23.88
CA ASN A 314 -4.63 1.29 -23.26
C ASN A 314 -5.07 1.41 -21.78
N ARG A 315 -5.19 0.26 -21.11
CA ARG A 315 -5.54 0.14 -19.69
C ARG A 315 -4.45 -0.59 -18.94
N HIS A 316 -4.17 -0.12 -17.74
CA HIS A 316 -3.15 -0.70 -16.86
C HIS A 316 -3.69 -1.98 -16.22
N TYR A 317 -2.88 -3.03 -16.15
CA TYR A 317 -3.28 -4.30 -15.54
C TYR A 317 -2.82 -4.43 -14.08
N TRP A 318 -1.69 -3.80 -13.74
CA TRP A 318 -0.99 -3.99 -12.47
C TRP A 318 -1.36 -2.88 -11.47
N THR A 319 -2.62 -2.87 -11.03
CA THR A 319 -3.14 -1.75 -10.22
C THR A 319 -2.72 -1.87 -8.75
N ALA A 320 -3.30 -2.81 -8.01
CA ALA A 320 -3.01 -3.04 -6.60
C ALA A 320 -2.89 -4.54 -6.31
N PHE A 321 -1.78 -4.97 -5.71
CA PHE A 321 -1.54 -6.38 -5.38
C PHE A 321 -1.14 -6.54 -3.91
N PHE A 322 -1.96 -7.28 -3.15
CA PHE A 322 -1.75 -7.52 -1.72
C PHE A 322 -1.57 -9.01 -1.46
N SER A 323 -0.42 -9.44 -0.98
CA SER A 323 -0.09 -10.85 -0.78
C SER A 323 0.79 -11.09 0.44
N GLY A 324 0.81 -10.18 1.42
CA GLY A 324 1.59 -10.36 2.64
C GLY A 324 1.05 -11.47 3.54
N VAL A 325 1.92 -11.98 4.42
CA VAL A 325 1.67 -13.13 5.30
C VAL A 325 0.75 -12.85 6.50
N ASP A 326 0.36 -11.58 6.73
CA ASP A 326 -0.58 -11.16 7.80
C ASP A 326 -1.06 -9.71 7.56
N ASP A 327 -1.55 -9.44 6.35
CA ASP A 327 -1.96 -8.10 5.94
C ASP A 327 -3.30 -7.66 6.56
N GLN A 328 -3.38 -6.42 7.05
CA GLN A 328 -4.61 -5.75 7.51
C GLN A 328 -4.77 -4.40 6.81
N ILE A 329 -5.64 -4.36 5.79
CA ILE A 329 -5.73 -3.23 4.86
C ILE A 329 -7.17 -2.70 4.79
N THR A 330 -7.31 -1.39 4.94
CA THR A 330 -8.51 -0.64 4.55
C THR A 330 -8.23 0.03 3.21
N MET A 331 -9.02 -0.28 2.19
CA MET A 331 -8.96 0.41 0.90
C MET A 331 -10.30 1.07 0.63
N ALA A 332 -10.37 2.39 0.83
CA ALA A 332 -11.64 3.09 0.86
C ALA A 332 -11.65 4.38 0.05
N ARG A 333 -12.77 4.71 -0.60
CA ARG A 333 -12.95 6.01 -1.28
C ARG A 333 -11.91 6.26 -2.40
N ASN A 334 -11.35 5.23 -3.02
CA ASN A 334 -10.41 5.42 -4.12
C ASN A 334 -11.15 5.49 -5.46
N CYS A 335 -10.60 6.25 -6.40
CA CYS A 335 -11.03 6.28 -7.79
C CYS A 335 -10.08 5.41 -8.62
N ILE A 336 -10.61 4.41 -9.29
CA ILE A 336 -9.85 3.43 -10.08
C ILE A 336 -10.35 3.52 -11.51
N ASP A 337 -9.56 4.15 -12.37
CA ASP A 337 -9.99 4.51 -13.72
C ASP A 337 -9.07 3.91 -14.78
N PHE A 338 -9.63 3.49 -15.91
CA PHE A 338 -8.87 2.96 -17.04
C PHE A 338 -7.99 1.73 -16.69
N THR A 339 -8.46 0.82 -15.85
CA THR A 339 -7.73 -0.41 -15.49
C THR A 339 -8.23 -1.66 -16.22
N SER A 340 -7.51 -2.78 -16.08
CA SER A 340 -7.85 -4.06 -16.72
C SER A 340 -7.61 -5.31 -15.87
N GLY A 341 -7.18 -5.12 -14.63
CA GLY A 341 -6.96 -6.22 -13.69
C GLY A 341 -6.41 -5.74 -12.37
N ARG A 342 -6.20 -6.69 -11.47
CA ARG A 342 -5.66 -6.48 -10.11
C ARG A 342 -6.20 -5.23 -9.43
N SER A 343 -7.53 -5.05 -9.45
CA SER A 343 -8.17 -3.85 -8.92
C SER A 343 -9.13 -4.18 -7.76
N PRO A 344 -8.62 -4.64 -6.60
CA PRO A 344 -7.29 -5.19 -6.32
C PRO A 344 -7.17 -6.70 -6.63
N LYS A 345 -5.93 -7.21 -6.69
CA LYS A 345 -5.63 -8.63 -6.50
C LYS A 345 -5.22 -8.86 -5.05
N THR A 346 -5.74 -9.91 -4.42
CA THR A 346 -5.35 -10.31 -3.06
C THR A 346 -4.93 -11.78 -3.04
N GLY A 347 -3.89 -12.12 -2.28
CA GLY A 347 -3.45 -13.50 -2.07
C GLY A 347 -2.97 -14.24 -3.33
N GLY A 348 -3.02 -15.57 -3.28
CA GLY A 348 -2.65 -16.47 -4.38
C GLY A 348 -1.15 -16.63 -4.65
N SER A 349 -0.26 -15.95 -3.92
CA SER A 349 1.19 -16.08 -4.07
C SER A 349 1.86 -16.11 -2.70
N GLY A 350 2.77 -17.08 -2.49
CA GLY A 350 3.41 -17.34 -1.19
C GLY A 350 2.46 -18.02 -0.20
N SER A 351 2.54 -17.63 1.07
CA SER A 351 1.62 -18.06 2.14
C SER A 351 0.81 -16.85 2.66
N PRO A 352 -0.01 -16.22 1.81
CA PRO A 352 -0.63 -14.96 2.14
C PRO A 352 -1.73 -15.14 3.19
N LYS A 353 -1.90 -14.13 4.05
CA LYS A 353 -3.05 -14.00 4.92
C LYS A 353 -3.49 -12.55 4.89
N VAL A 354 -4.39 -12.25 3.95
CA VAL A 354 -4.79 -10.87 3.67
C VAL A 354 -6.20 -10.63 4.19
N LEU A 355 -6.35 -9.66 5.07
CA LEU A 355 -7.64 -9.09 5.44
C LEU A 355 -7.81 -7.74 4.76
N LEU A 356 -8.83 -7.63 3.91
CA LEU A 356 -9.14 -6.39 3.19
C LEU A 356 -10.57 -5.94 3.46
N HIS A 357 -10.72 -4.74 4.01
CA HIS A 357 -11.99 -4.02 4.02
C HIS A 357 -12.01 -2.99 2.90
N TYR A 358 -12.87 -3.21 1.92
CA TYR A 358 -12.88 -2.50 0.64
C TYR A 358 -14.21 -1.74 0.45
N TYR A 359 -14.24 -0.42 0.65
CA TYR A 359 -15.53 0.27 0.64
C TYR A 359 -15.54 1.66 0.03
N ASN A 360 -16.69 2.00 -0.56
CA ASN A 360 -16.91 3.28 -1.24
C ASN A 360 -15.86 3.65 -2.30
N ASN A 361 -15.21 2.67 -2.91
CA ASN A 361 -14.36 2.89 -4.07
C ASN A 361 -15.22 3.01 -5.34
N MET A 362 -14.71 3.75 -6.32
CA MET A 362 -15.36 3.96 -7.61
C MET A 362 -14.46 3.42 -8.72
N HIS A 363 -14.92 2.36 -9.40
CA HIS A 363 -14.32 1.84 -10.62
C HIS A 363 -14.97 2.48 -11.83
N THR A 364 -14.16 3.04 -12.72
CA THR A 364 -14.63 3.63 -13.97
C THR A 364 -13.82 3.12 -15.15
N ASN A 365 -14.52 2.87 -16.26
CA ASN A 365 -13.86 2.54 -17.53
C ASN A 365 -12.89 1.36 -17.38
N THR A 366 -13.24 0.30 -16.66
CA THR A 366 -12.42 -0.91 -16.64
C THR A 366 -12.80 -1.77 -17.84
N ILE A 367 -11.81 -2.34 -18.52
CA ILE A 367 -12.05 -3.46 -19.45
C ILE A 367 -11.11 -4.58 -19.03
N GLY A 368 -11.63 -5.71 -18.56
CA GLY A 368 -10.85 -6.81 -17.99
C GLY A 368 -11.38 -7.26 -16.64
N ALA A 369 -10.48 -7.80 -15.81
CA ALA A 369 -10.79 -8.23 -14.45
C ALA A 369 -10.95 -7.04 -13.49
N THR A 370 -11.77 -7.23 -12.45
CA THR A 370 -11.91 -6.27 -11.33
C THR A 370 -11.12 -6.76 -10.12
N PHE A 371 -11.78 -7.47 -9.20
CA PHE A 371 -11.13 -8.19 -8.12
C PHE A 371 -10.57 -9.51 -8.62
N GLU A 372 -9.42 -9.88 -8.05
CA GLU A 372 -8.85 -11.22 -8.16
C GLU A 372 -8.55 -11.73 -6.74
N VAL A 373 -9.51 -12.40 -6.11
CA VAL A 373 -9.43 -12.84 -4.71
C VAL A 373 -8.82 -14.25 -4.62
N GLY A 374 -7.50 -14.29 -4.58
CA GLY A 374 -6.67 -15.48 -4.46
C GLY A 374 -6.69 -16.13 -3.07
N ALA A 375 -6.29 -17.40 -3.00
CA ALA A 375 -6.12 -18.16 -1.75
C ALA A 375 -5.39 -17.38 -0.66
N GLY A 376 -5.82 -17.55 0.59
CA GLY A 376 -5.29 -16.81 1.76
C GLY A 376 -5.92 -15.43 1.99
N SER A 377 -6.88 -15.02 1.16
CA SER A 377 -7.56 -13.72 1.31
C SER A 377 -8.91 -13.83 2.02
N ASN A 378 -9.25 -12.82 2.82
CA ASN A 378 -10.57 -12.54 3.36
C ASN A 378 -10.95 -11.09 3.00
N VAL A 379 -11.95 -10.90 2.14
CA VAL A 379 -12.33 -9.57 1.64
C VAL A 379 -13.79 -9.28 1.95
N LEU A 380 -14.07 -8.12 2.55
CA LEU A 380 -15.41 -7.53 2.58
C LEU A 380 -15.43 -6.32 1.66
N ALA A 381 -16.24 -6.37 0.60
CA ALA A 381 -16.41 -5.24 -0.32
C ALA A 381 -17.85 -4.71 -0.31
N GLU A 382 -18.05 -3.48 0.19
CA GLU A 382 -19.38 -2.88 0.38
C GLU A 382 -19.45 -1.41 -0.04
N GLY A 383 -20.62 -0.98 -0.52
CA GLY A 383 -20.87 0.41 -0.90
C GLY A 383 -20.03 0.95 -2.08
N ASN A 384 -19.42 0.07 -2.89
CA ASN A 384 -18.60 0.47 -4.05
C ASN A 384 -19.46 0.70 -5.30
N VAL A 385 -18.95 1.49 -6.24
CA VAL A 385 -19.57 1.74 -7.55
C VAL A 385 -18.70 1.18 -8.67
N PHE A 386 -19.31 0.46 -9.60
CA PHE A 386 -18.70 -0.05 -10.83
C PHE A 386 -19.42 0.54 -12.03
N HIS A 387 -18.85 1.59 -12.62
CA HIS A 387 -19.44 2.29 -13.77
C HIS A 387 -18.63 2.04 -15.03
N ASN A 388 -19.28 1.50 -16.07
CA ASN A 388 -18.64 1.19 -17.35
C ASN A 388 -17.46 0.22 -17.19
N VAL A 389 -17.69 -0.83 -16.39
CA VAL A 389 -16.74 -1.90 -16.12
C VAL A 389 -17.14 -3.10 -16.97
N LYS A 390 -16.30 -3.51 -17.91
CA LYS A 390 -16.60 -4.55 -18.90
C LYS A 390 -15.59 -5.69 -18.82
N MET A 391 -16.04 -6.92 -19.02
CA MET A 391 -15.13 -8.05 -19.24
C MET A 391 -14.50 -7.93 -20.63
N GLN A 392 -13.24 -8.32 -20.78
CA GLN A 392 -12.62 -8.49 -22.09
C GLN A 392 -12.89 -9.89 -22.64
N ASP A 393 -12.80 -10.90 -21.77
CA ASP A 393 -13.02 -12.30 -22.10
C ASP A 393 -13.55 -13.09 -20.89
N ASN A 394 -13.87 -14.37 -21.09
CA ASN A 394 -14.50 -15.20 -20.06
C ASN A 394 -13.61 -15.42 -18.82
N SER A 395 -12.29 -15.24 -18.92
CA SER A 395 -11.41 -15.38 -17.75
C SER A 395 -11.63 -14.27 -16.72
N ASP A 396 -12.20 -13.14 -17.14
CA ASP A 396 -12.51 -12.01 -16.25
C ASP A 396 -13.80 -12.23 -15.44
N LEU A 397 -14.62 -13.23 -15.78
CA LEU A 397 -15.95 -13.44 -15.20
C LEU A 397 -15.90 -13.71 -13.70
N THR A 398 -14.95 -14.51 -13.28
CA THR A 398 -14.84 -14.98 -11.89
C THR A 398 -13.87 -14.11 -11.12
N THR A 399 -14.34 -13.57 -9.99
CA THR A 399 -13.53 -12.66 -9.15
C THR A 399 -12.86 -13.36 -7.97
N GLN A 400 -13.10 -14.66 -7.79
CA GLN A 400 -12.62 -15.47 -6.67
C GLN A 400 -11.78 -16.66 -7.19
N ASP A 401 -10.60 -16.85 -6.61
CA ASP A 401 -9.64 -17.89 -6.96
C ASP A 401 -9.05 -18.52 -5.67
N GLY A 402 -9.89 -19.28 -4.96
CA GLY A 402 -9.53 -19.96 -3.70
C GLY A 402 -9.49 -19.07 -2.45
N GLY A 403 -9.55 -17.74 -2.58
CA GLY A 403 -9.75 -16.83 -1.45
C GLY A 403 -11.21 -16.75 -1.01
N LYS A 404 -11.51 -15.98 0.03
CA LYS A 404 -12.86 -15.78 0.58
C LYS A 404 -13.24 -14.32 0.44
N ALA A 405 -14.42 -14.05 -0.12
CA ALA A 405 -14.92 -12.69 -0.22
C ALA A 405 -16.44 -12.60 -0.12
N TYR A 406 -16.91 -11.48 0.44
CA TYR A 406 -18.32 -11.14 0.53
C TYR A 406 -18.57 -9.78 -0.12
N VAL A 407 -19.29 -9.78 -1.24
CA VAL A 407 -19.50 -8.60 -2.11
C VAL A 407 -20.99 -8.48 -2.47
N PRO A 408 -21.83 -7.94 -1.57
CA PRO A 408 -23.28 -7.91 -1.78
C PRO A 408 -23.70 -6.86 -2.80
N PHE A 409 -24.66 -7.19 -3.65
CA PHE A 409 -25.30 -6.25 -4.59
C PHE A 409 -26.81 -6.10 -4.35
N LYS A 410 -27.43 -7.03 -3.62
CA LYS A 410 -28.85 -7.01 -3.29
C LYS A 410 -29.08 -6.70 -1.82
N THR A 411 -30.25 -6.13 -1.51
CA THR A 411 -30.66 -5.82 -0.13
C THR A 411 -30.68 -7.06 0.76
N LYS A 412 -31.13 -8.21 0.25
CA LYS A 412 -31.15 -9.48 1.02
C LYS A 412 -29.73 -9.91 1.41
N GLU A 413 -28.78 -9.83 0.48
CA GLU A 413 -27.37 -10.16 0.70
C GLU A 413 -26.78 -9.19 1.74
N ALA A 414 -26.96 -7.88 1.56
CA ALA A 414 -26.53 -6.87 2.52
C ALA A 414 -27.06 -7.09 3.96
N ASN A 415 -28.33 -7.47 4.10
CA ASN A 415 -28.94 -7.72 5.41
C ASN A 415 -28.39 -8.97 6.11
N GLN A 416 -27.82 -9.96 5.39
CA GLN A 416 -27.22 -11.15 6.00
C GLN A 416 -26.03 -10.79 6.91
N CYS A 417 -25.34 -9.68 6.65
CA CYS A 417 -24.25 -9.24 7.50
C CYS A 417 -24.69 -8.91 8.94
N LYS A 418 -25.96 -8.59 9.18
CA LYS A 418 -26.44 -8.18 10.50
C LYS A 418 -26.22 -9.26 11.57
N SER A 419 -26.44 -10.53 11.24
CA SER A 419 -26.25 -11.64 12.20
C SER A 419 -24.77 -11.95 12.48
N ILE A 420 -23.86 -11.56 11.58
CA ILE A 420 -22.43 -11.87 11.69
C ILE A 420 -21.65 -10.64 12.21
N LEU A 421 -21.73 -9.52 11.50
CA LEU A 421 -21.00 -8.28 11.78
C LEU A 421 -21.68 -7.40 12.84
N GLY A 422 -22.95 -7.66 13.18
CA GLY A 422 -23.75 -6.79 14.08
C GLY A 422 -24.37 -5.57 13.38
N ARG A 423 -24.11 -5.39 12.07
CA ARG A 423 -24.73 -4.37 11.22
C ARG A 423 -24.99 -4.93 9.82
N PRO A 424 -25.97 -4.39 9.06
CA PRO A 424 -26.05 -4.66 7.64
C PRO A 424 -24.76 -4.22 6.93
N CYS A 425 -24.39 -4.94 5.87
CA CYS A 425 -23.43 -4.42 4.89
C CYS A 425 -24.13 -3.41 3.99
N ILE A 426 -23.35 -2.64 3.23
CA ILE A 426 -23.89 -1.77 2.19
C ILE A 426 -23.77 -2.43 0.82
N SER A 427 -24.89 -2.54 0.08
CA SER A 427 -24.86 -3.06 -1.29
C SER A 427 -23.98 -2.21 -2.21
N ASN A 428 -23.20 -2.88 -3.05
CA ASN A 428 -22.48 -2.29 -4.16
C ASN A 428 -23.43 -1.94 -5.32
N LEU A 429 -22.98 -1.11 -6.26
CA LEU A 429 -23.77 -0.63 -7.40
C LEU A 429 -23.03 -0.84 -8.72
N MET A 430 -23.67 -1.51 -9.69
CA MET A 430 -23.19 -1.59 -11.07
C MET A 430 -23.99 -0.65 -11.97
N ILE A 431 -23.31 0.12 -12.81
CA ILE A 431 -23.89 1.06 -13.77
C ILE A 431 -23.26 0.79 -15.13
N GLN A 432 -24.06 0.40 -16.12
CA GLN A 432 -23.56 0.10 -17.49
C GLN A 432 -22.38 -0.89 -17.50
N SER A 433 -22.37 -1.86 -16.59
CA SER A 433 -21.25 -2.79 -16.39
C SER A 433 -21.63 -4.22 -16.79
N SER A 434 -20.63 -5.05 -17.10
CA SER A 434 -20.78 -6.49 -17.27
C SER A 434 -21.19 -7.14 -15.95
N LYS A 435 -21.87 -8.28 -16.02
CA LYS A 435 -22.22 -9.08 -14.84
C LYS A 435 -21.05 -10.00 -14.50
N TYR A 436 -20.28 -9.64 -13.48
CA TYR A 436 -19.25 -10.49 -12.90
C TYR A 436 -19.84 -11.43 -11.85
N ASN A 437 -19.19 -12.57 -11.64
CA ASN A 437 -19.49 -13.48 -10.54
C ASN A 437 -18.75 -13.00 -9.29
N PHE A 438 -19.44 -12.19 -8.49
CA PHE A 438 -18.96 -11.72 -7.20
C PHE A 438 -19.35 -12.70 -6.07
N PRO A 439 -18.42 -13.06 -5.18
CA PRO A 439 -18.67 -14.04 -4.14
C PRO A 439 -19.47 -13.47 -2.96
N LEU A 440 -20.21 -14.37 -2.29
CA LEU A 440 -21.00 -14.10 -1.09
C LEU A 440 -20.60 -15.06 0.04
N ASP A 441 -19.30 -15.30 0.19
CA ASP A 441 -18.75 -16.22 1.20
C ASP A 441 -18.80 -15.60 2.59
N THR A 442 -19.73 -16.08 3.41
CA THR A 442 -19.93 -15.58 4.78
C THR A 442 -18.75 -15.86 5.73
N GLN A 443 -17.84 -16.77 5.38
CA GLN A 443 -16.62 -16.98 6.16
C GLN A 443 -15.71 -15.74 6.13
N ALA A 444 -15.72 -14.97 5.03
CA ALA A 444 -15.01 -13.68 5.00
C ALA A 444 -15.56 -12.71 6.04
N LEU A 445 -16.88 -12.72 6.28
CA LEU A 445 -17.53 -11.89 7.30
C LEU A 445 -17.15 -12.34 8.72
N ALA A 446 -17.06 -13.66 8.95
CA ALA A 446 -16.65 -14.20 10.25
C ALA A 446 -15.24 -13.72 10.64
N THR A 447 -14.29 -13.71 9.68
CA THR A 447 -12.96 -13.14 9.88
C THR A 447 -13.03 -11.63 10.15
N CYS A 448 -13.82 -10.88 9.36
CA CYS A 448 -13.96 -9.43 9.51
C CYS A 448 -14.58 -9.01 10.86
N LYS A 449 -15.45 -9.84 11.44
CA LYS A 449 -16.13 -9.57 12.72
C LYS A 449 -15.17 -9.26 13.86
N ALA A 450 -13.98 -9.85 13.86
CA ALA A 450 -12.97 -9.66 14.90
C ALA A 450 -12.39 -8.24 14.95
N TYR A 451 -12.65 -7.40 13.94
CA TYR A 451 -11.99 -6.12 13.77
C TYR A 451 -12.98 -4.95 13.91
N PRO A 452 -12.86 -4.12 14.96
CA PRO A 452 -13.66 -2.91 15.14
C PRO A 452 -13.56 -1.93 13.98
N ASP A 453 -12.38 -1.84 13.34
CA ASP A 453 -12.15 -1.00 12.16
C ASP A 453 -13.08 -1.38 10.99
N VAL A 454 -13.55 -2.63 10.95
CA VAL A 454 -14.53 -3.11 9.96
C VAL A 454 -15.96 -2.99 10.49
N THR A 455 -16.24 -3.49 11.70
CA THR A 455 -17.61 -3.54 12.24
C THR A 455 -18.19 -2.16 12.55
N LYS A 456 -17.35 -1.17 12.87
CA LYS A 456 -17.75 0.23 13.15
C LYS A 456 -17.48 1.19 11.98
N ALA A 457 -17.04 0.68 10.83
CA ALA A 457 -16.77 1.52 9.68
C ALA A 457 -18.00 2.29 9.21
N ASN A 458 -17.83 3.58 8.93
CA ASN A 458 -18.87 4.40 8.31
C ASN A 458 -18.85 4.21 6.78
N VAL A 459 -19.63 3.26 6.29
CA VAL A 459 -19.76 2.99 4.86
C VAL A 459 -20.98 3.71 4.30
N LEU A 460 -20.76 4.55 3.29
CA LEU A 460 -21.82 5.30 2.63
C LEU A 460 -22.61 4.41 1.65
N PRO A 461 -23.89 4.69 1.40
CA PRO A 461 -24.62 4.05 0.29
C PRO A 461 -23.89 4.24 -1.04
N ALA A 462 -23.75 3.19 -1.84
CA ALA A 462 -23.10 3.28 -3.15
C ALA A 462 -23.73 4.35 -4.07
N SER A 463 -25.04 4.56 -3.96
CA SER A 463 -25.77 5.60 -4.70
C SER A 463 -25.31 7.03 -4.38
N SER A 464 -24.73 7.27 -3.20
CA SER A 464 -24.23 8.59 -2.80
C SER A 464 -22.92 8.97 -3.46
N ILE A 465 -22.15 7.98 -3.95
CA ILE A 465 -20.85 8.19 -4.61
C ILE A 465 -20.90 7.94 -6.12
N LYS A 466 -22.10 7.71 -6.69
CA LYS A 466 -22.27 7.36 -8.12
C LYS A 466 -21.77 8.44 -9.10
N SER A 467 -21.68 9.69 -8.63
CA SER A 467 -21.22 10.85 -9.40
C SER A 467 -19.78 11.23 -9.09
N GLY A 468 -19.09 10.45 -8.25
CA GLY A 468 -17.76 10.75 -7.75
C GLY A 468 -17.65 10.48 -6.26
N VAL A 469 -16.43 10.15 -5.82
CA VAL A 469 -16.13 10.01 -4.40
C VAL A 469 -16.20 11.39 -3.73
N PRO A 470 -16.90 11.53 -2.59
CA PRO A 470 -16.93 12.77 -1.81
C PRO A 470 -15.53 13.20 -1.37
N GLY A 471 -15.19 14.46 -1.59
CA GLY A 471 -13.84 14.99 -1.36
C GLY A 471 -12.92 14.88 -2.58
N GLY A 472 -13.28 14.08 -3.59
CA GLY A 472 -12.43 13.85 -4.76
C GLY A 472 -11.37 12.77 -4.52
N CYS A 473 -10.57 12.51 -5.56
CA CYS A 473 -9.53 11.49 -5.52
C CYS A 473 -8.23 12.04 -6.10
N GLY A 474 -7.11 11.68 -5.48
CA GLY A 474 -5.77 12.01 -5.95
C GLY A 474 -5.35 13.45 -5.64
N VAL A 475 -4.23 13.84 -6.23
CA VAL A 475 -3.54 15.10 -5.93
C VAL A 475 -4.42 16.33 -6.21
N GLY A 476 -4.37 17.31 -5.31
CA GLY A 476 -5.04 18.61 -5.45
C GLY A 476 -6.49 18.67 -5.02
N PHE A 477 -6.96 17.66 -4.28
CA PHE A 477 -8.31 17.58 -3.71
C PHE A 477 -8.34 17.69 -2.18
N MET A 478 -7.20 18.05 -1.58
CA MET A 478 -7.02 18.27 -0.16
C MET A 478 -7.25 19.71 0.30
#